data_AF-A0A6P0HUV2-F1
#
_entry.id   AF-A0A6P0HUV2-F1
#
_cell.length_a   1.000
_cell.length_b   1.000
_cell.length_c   1.000
_cell.angle_alpha   90.00
_cell.angle_beta   90.00
_cell.angle_gamma   90.00
#
_symmetry.space_group_name_H-M   'P 1'
#
loop_
_entity.id
_entity.type
_entity.pdbx_description
1 polymer ?
#
loop_
_entity_poly.entity_id
_entity_poly.type
_entity_poly.pdbx_seq_one_letter_code
_entity_poly.pdbx_strand_id
1 'polypeptide(L)'
;MIITHCYKIKPTPEQSVKIDYWLELLRRHYNYALGQRLDWLNRTRCQVDRCLLISCPIGEIPSRPDYYFQQSALKQTKKLFPDYKEIYSEVQQINLQRLDKAWKRWLIPDKKGKRGGRPRFKKSGKLRSLCFSRVNHSKAAIKFDGKQIIISRFGTIPVIVHRPIPDSFTIKTAT
;
A
#
# COMPACT_ATOMS: atom_id res chain seq x y z
N MET A 1 20.60 10.70 -10.46
CA MET A 1 20.46 9.23 -10.54
C MET A 1 19.74 8.73 -9.29
N ILE A 2 18.72 7.87 -9.39
CA ILE A 2 18.07 7.26 -8.21
C ILE A 2 18.73 5.91 -7.98
N ILE A 3 19.43 5.75 -6.86
CA ILE A 3 20.08 4.50 -6.46
C ILE A 3 19.19 3.80 -5.43
N THR A 4 19.03 2.48 -5.57
CA THR A 4 18.28 1.65 -4.62
C THR A 4 19.21 0.60 -4.03
N HIS A 5 19.35 0.60 -2.70
CA HIS A 5 20.08 -0.43 -1.96
C HIS A 5 19.11 -1.37 -1.25
N CYS A 6 19.41 -2.67 -1.28
CA CYS A 6 18.68 -3.69 -0.51
C CYS A 6 19.60 -4.19 0.61
N TYR A 7 19.14 -4.12 1.85
CA TYR A 7 19.87 -4.58 3.03
C TYR A 7 19.06 -5.62 3.80
N LYS A 8 19.73 -6.51 4.54
CA LYS A 8 19.06 -7.52 5.37
C LYS A 8 18.76 -6.94 6.75
N ILE A 9 17.49 -6.92 7.13
CA ILE A 9 17.06 -6.59 8.50
C ILE A 9 17.06 -7.86 9.38
N LYS A 10 17.32 -7.70 10.68
CA LYS A 10 17.27 -8.78 11.68
C LYS A 10 16.26 -8.42 12.78
N PRO A 11 14.95 -8.53 12.53
CA PRO A 11 13.94 -8.29 13.55
C PRO A 11 13.97 -9.40 14.63
N THR A 12 13.54 -9.06 15.84
CA THR A 12 13.22 -10.06 16.87
C THR A 12 11.97 -10.86 16.47
N PRO A 13 11.73 -12.05 17.07
CA PRO A 13 10.53 -12.84 16.79
C PRO A 13 9.22 -12.06 17.02
N GLU A 14 9.16 -11.25 18.07
CA GLU A 14 8.00 -10.40 18.38
C GLU A 14 7.80 -9.32 17.30
N GLN A 15 8.89 -8.70 16.85
CA GLN A 15 8.87 -7.72 15.77
C GLN A 15 8.40 -8.36 14.45
N SER A 16 8.85 -9.58 14.13
CA SER A 16 8.41 -10.26 12.91
C SER A 16 6.91 -10.56 12.92
N VAL A 17 6.38 -11.05 14.04
CA VAL A 17 4.93 -11.30 14.20
C VAL A 17 4.14 -10.00 14.00
N LYS A 18 4.62 -8.89 14.56
CA LYS A 18 3.96 -7.58 14.40
C LYS A 18 4.02 -7.06 12.96
N ILE A 19 5.14 -7.25 12.27
CA ILE A 19 5.31 -6.87 10.85
C ILE A 19 4.34 -7.69 9.99
N ASP A 20 4.25 -9.00 10.22
CA ASP A 20 3.34 -9.89 9.49
C ASP A 20 1.88 -9.50 9.72
N TYR A 21 1.52 -9.15 10.97
CA TYR A 21 0.20 -8.63 11.29
C TYR A 21 -0.12 -7.34 10.51
N TRP A 22 0.81 -6.39 10.45
CA TRP A 22 0.64 -5.16 9.68
C TRP A 22 0.49 -5.43 8.18
N LEU A 23 1.27 -6.35 7.62
CA LEU A 23 1.17 -6.77 6.22
C LEU A 23 -0.20 -7.38 5.91
N GLU A 24 -0.76 -8.17 6.83
CA GLU A 24 -2.08 -8.76 6.67
C GLU A 24 -3.20 -7.71 6.73
N LEU A 25 -3.13 -6.74 7.65
CA LEU A 25 -4.07 -5.61 7.68
C LEU A 25 -4.02 -4.76 6.41
N LEU A 26 -2.82 -4.48 5.90
CA LEU A 26 -2.64 -3.75 4.64
C LEU A 26 -3.12 -4.55 3.43
N ARG A 27 -2.99 -5.88 3.45
CA ARG A 27 -3.54 -6.77 2.41
C ARG A 27 -5.06 -6.66 2.37
N ARG A 28 -5.72 -6.75 3.53
CA ARG A 28 -7.18 -6.60 3.65
C ARG A 28 -7.62 -5.23 3.13
N HIS A 29 -6.92 -4.18 3.53
CA HIS A 29 -7.20 -2.81 3.08
C HIS A 29 -7.02 -2.65 1.56
N TYR A 30 -5.95 -3.19 0.98
CA TYR A 30 -5.74 -3.20 -0.47
C TYR A 30 -6.89 -3.91 -1.20
N ASN A 31 -7.29 -5.07 -0.71
CA ASN A 31 -8.37 -5.85 -1.32
C ASN A 31 -9.71 -5.15 -1.21
N TYR A 32 -10.02 -4.53 -0.07
CA TYR A 32 -11.22 -3.73 0.09
C TYR A 32 -11.26 -2.57 -0.93
N ALA A 33 -10.18 -1.80 -1.03
CA ALA A 33 -10.07 -0.70 -1.98
C ALA A 33 -10.14 -1.16 -3.45
N LEU A 34 -9.54 -2.31 -3.78
CA LEU A 34 -9.69 -2.91 -5.10
C LEU A 34 -11.13 -3.35 -5.37
N GLY A 35 -11.78 -3.96 -4.38
CA GLY A 35 -13.18 -4.39 -4.44
C GLY A 35 -14.12 -3.22 -4.78
N GLN A 36 -13.97 -2.08 -4.10
CA GLN A 36 -14.72 -0.87 -4.42
C GLN A 36 -14.56 -0.42 -5.88
N ARG A 37 -13.32 -0.42 -6.41
CA ARG A 37 -13.06 -0.04 -7.81
C ARG A 37 -13.66 -1.04 -8.80
N LEU A 38 -13.63 -2.33 -8.48
CA LEU A 38 -14.21 -3.38 -9.31
C LEU A 38 -15.73 -3.36 -9.29
N ASP A 39 -16.33 -3.16 -8.12
CA ASP A 39 -17.78 -3.01 -7.96
C ASP A 39 -18.27 -1.83 -8.81
N TRP A 40 -17.70 -0.64 -8.64
CA TRP A 40 -18.01 0.53 -9.46
C TRP A 40 -17.91 0.25 -10.97
N LEU A 41 -16.84 -0.42 -11.40
CA LEU A 41 -16.63 -0.77 -12.81
C LEU A 41 -17.73 -1.70 -13.34
N ASN A 42 -18.10 -2.72 -12.55
CA ASN A 42 -19.14 -3.65 -12.92
C ASN A 42 -20.51 -2.94 -12.98
N ARG A 43 -20.83 -2.05 -12.04
CA ARG A 43 -22.11 -1.30 -12.04
C ARG A 43 -22.24 -0.34 -13.22
N THR A 44 -21.14 0.33 -13.59
CA THR A 44 -21.16 1.39 -14.61
C THR A 44 -21.03 0.87 -16.04
N ARG A 45 -20.54 -0.36 -16.24
CA ARG A 45 -20.29 -0.93 -17.58
C ARG A 45 -21.20 -2.11 -17.92
N CYS A 46 -22.30 -2.29 -17.19
CA CYS A 46 -23.38 -3.18 -17.62
C CYS A 46 -24.12 -2.56 -18.81
N GLN A 47 -24.42 -3.39 -19.81
CA GLN A 47 -25.27 -2.98 -20.92
C GLN A 47 -26.72 -2.87 -20.44
N VAL A 48 -27.35 -1.73 -20.70
CA VAL A 48 -28.68 -1.36 -20.19
C VAL A 48 -29.76 -2.39 -20.59
N ASP A 49 -29.59 -2.97 -21.77
CA ASP A 49 -30.48 -3.93 -22.42
C ASP A 49 -30.30 -5.40 -21.95
N ARG A 50 -29.22 -5.71 -21.23
CA ARG A 50 -28.88 -7.10 -20.82
C ARG A 50 -28.46 -7.23 -19.36
N CYS A 51 -28.96 -6.35 -18.50
CA CYS A 51 -28.72 -6.43 -17.07
C CYS A 51 -29.35 -7.71 -16.48
N LEU A 52 -28.52 -8.74 -16.25
CA LEU A 52 -28.90 -9.94 -15.50
C LEU A 52 -29.36 -9.55 -14.09
N LEU A 53 -30.65 -9.75 -13.79
CA LEU A 53 -31.25 -9.50 -12.47
C LEU A 53 -30.49 -10.17 -11.31
N ILE A 54 -29.75 -11.25 -11.59
CA ILE A 54 -28.97 -12.03 -10.61
C ILE A 54 -27.56 -11.44 -10.39
N SER A 55 -26.92 -10.87 -11.43
CA SER A 55 -25.52 -10.43 -11.36
C SER A 55 -25.33 -8.91 -11.42
N CYS A 56 -26.37 -8.15 -11.76
CA CYS A 56 -26.36 -6.71 -11.75
C CYS A 56 -26.80 -6.18 -10.37
N PRO A 57 -25.99 -5.33 -9.73
CA PRO A 57 -26.34 -4.79 -8.42
C PRO A 57 -27.53 -3.83 -8.49
N ILE A 58 -28.52 -4.05 -7.62
CA ILE A 58 -29.83 -3.36 -7.60
C ILE A 58 -29.77 -1.99 -6.86
N GLY A 59 -28.57 -1.50 -6.52
CA GLY A 59 -28.39 -0.29 -5.71
C GLY A 59 -27.88 0.92 -6.50
N GLU A 60 -27.83 2.08 -5.81
CA GLU A 60 -27.24 3.29 -6.36
C GLU A 60 -25.80 3.04 -6.85
N ILE A 61 -25.46 3.62 -7.99
CA ILE A 61 -24.13 3.54 -8.56
C ILE A 61 -23.25 4.50 -7.76
N PRO A 62 -22.21 4.02 -7.06
CA PRO A 62 -21.35 4.90 -6.29
C PRO A 62 -20.58 5.85 -7.23
N SER A 63 -20.15 6.99 -6.70
CA SER A 63 -19.21 7.86 -7.41
C SER A 63 -17.92 7.11 -7.71
N ARG A 64 -17.20 7.53 -8.76
CA ARG A 64 -15.97 6.84 -9.19
C ARG A 64 -14.95 6.82 -8.03
N PRO A 65 -14.56 5.63 -7.53
CA PRO A 65 -13.60 5.54 -6.43
C PRO A 65 -12.20 5.87 -6.95
N ASP A 66 -11.71 7.06 -6.60
CA ASP A 66 -10.34 7.49 -6.86
C ASP A 66 -9.44 7.34 -5.63
N TYR A 67 -8.13 7.47 -5.81
CA TYR A 67 -7.15 7.46 -4.72
C TYR A 67 -7.52 8.45 -3.61
N TYR A 68 -7.89 9.68 -3.94
CA TYR A 68 -8.21 10.71 -2.94
C TYR A 68 -9.46 10.36 -2.11
N PHE A 69 -10.47 9.78 -2.76
CA PHE A 69 -11.67 9.27 -2.07
C PHE A 69 -11.31 8.14 -1.09
N GLN A 70 -10.50 7.18 -1.53
CA GLN A 70 -10.08 6.07 -0.67
C GLN A 70 -9.13 6.52 0.45
N GLN A 71 -8.32 7.53 0.19
CA GLN A 71 -7.44 8.15 1.19
C GLN A 71 -8.22 8.91 2.26
N SER A 72 -9.26 9.66 1.88
CA SER A 72 -10.10 10.39 2.85
C SER A 72 -10.89 9.42 3.75
N ALA A 73 -11.35 8.30 3.18
CA ALA A 73 -12.06 7.24 3.89
C ALA A 73 -11.22 6.58 5.01
N LEU A 74 -9.87 6.65 4.95
CA LEU A 74 -9.00 6.11 6.00
C LEU A 74 -9.33 6.63 7.40
N LYS A 75 -9.79 7.87 7.52
CA LYS A 75 -10.22 8.44 8.81
C LYS A 75 -11.38 7.65 9.40
N GLN A 76 -12.37 7.31 8.58
CA GLN A 76 -13.52 6.50 8.99
C GLN A 76 -13.12 5.05 9.22
N THR A 77 -12.28 4.47 8.36
CA THR A 77 -11.75 3.11 8.54
C THR A 77 -11.07 2.95 9.89
N LYS A 78 -10.25 3.92 10.32
CA LYS A 78 -9.60 3.91 11.64
C LYS A 78 -10.56 4.08 12.81
N LYS A 79 -11.74 4.70 12.61
CA LYS A 79 -12.79 4.78 13.62
C LYS A 79 -13.49 3.43 13.79
N LEU A 80 -13.84 2.79 12.67
CA LEU A 80 -14.54 1.50 12.64
C LEU A 80 -13.64 0.33 13.07
N PHE A 81 -12.36 0.37 12.68
CA PHE A 81 -11.39 -0.69 12.94
C PHE A 81 -10.16 -0.10 13.67
N PRO A 82 -10.16 -0.13 15.00
CA PRO A 82 -9.10 0.45 15.82
C PRO A 82 -7.71 -0.11 15.52
N ASP A 83 -7.58 -1.36 15.07
CA ASP A 83 -6.29 -1.99 14.71
C ASP A 83 -5.52 -1.19 13.65
N TYR A 84 -6.23 -0.53 12.73
CA TYR A 84 -5.61 0.32 11.72
C TYR A 84 -5.03 1.62 12.28
N LYS A 85 -5.31 1.98 13.54
CA LYS A 85 -4.68 3.13 14.20
C LYS A 85 -3.22 2.87 14.53
N GLU A 86 -2.82 1.61 14.72
CA GLU A 86 -1.42 1.27 14.98
C GLU A 86 -0.52 1.54 13.79
N ILE A 87 -1.03 1.32 12.59
CA ILE A 87 -0.30 1.51 11.34
C ILE A 87 -0.23 3.00 11.01
N TYR A 88 0.98 3.46 10.68
CA TYR A 88 1.20 4.82 10.21
C TYR A 88 0.35 5.15 8.98
N SER A 89 -0.27 6.33 8.99
CA SER A 89 -1.12 6.78 7.88
C SER A 89 -0.35 6.85 6.56
N GLU A 90 0.95 7.18 6.58
CA GLU A 90 1.81 7.19 5.40
C GLU A 90 1.89 5.81 4.72
N VAL A 91 2.06 4.75 5.50
CA VAL A 91 2.18 3.38 4.99
C VAL A 91 0.86 2.95 4.34
N GLN A 92 -0.28 3.28 4.95
CA GLN A 92 -1.61 3.01 4.39
C GLN A 92 -1.85 3.79 3.09
N GLN A 93 -1.43 5.04 3.04
CA GLN A 93 -1.54 5.89 1.85
C GLN A 93 -0.70 5.33 0.70
N ILE A 94 0.56 4.95 0.95
CA ILE A 94 1.41 4.34 -0.10
C ILE A 94 0.82 3.01 -0.58
N ASN A 95 0.18 2.23 0.29
CA ASN A 95 -0.50 1.01 -0.13
C ASN A 95 -1.66 1.29 -1.10
N LEU A 96 -2.42 2.38 -0.89
CA LEU A 96 -3.44 2.83 -1.84
C LEU A 96 -2.82 3.39 -3.13
N GLN A 97 -1.70 4.12 -3.05
CA GLN A 97 -0.96 4.58 -4.25
C GLN A 97 -0.45 3.40 -5.08
N ARG A 98 -0.02 2.31 -4.44
CA ARG A 98 0.38 1.07 -5.12
C ARG A 98 -0.79 0.48 -5.91
N LEU A 99 -2.00 0.45 -5.34
CA LEU A 99 -3.21 0.06 -6.05
C LEU A 99 -3.49 1.00 -7.22
N ASP A 100 -3.44 2.30 -6.98
CA ASP A 100 -3.73 3.31 -7.99
C ASP A 100 -2.80 3.23 -9.21
N LYS A 101 -1.51 3.07 -8.95
CA LYS A 101 -0.51 2.87 -10.00
C LYS A 101 -0.77 1.60 -10.82
N ALA A 102 -1.14 0.50 -10.16
CA ALA A 102 -1.49 -0.74 -10.85
C ALA A 102 -2.77 -0.58 -11.68
N TRP A 103 -3.76 0.14 -11.14
CA TRP A 103 -5.02 0.44 -11.83
C TRP A 103 -4.81 1.32 -13.07
N LYS A 104 -4.03 2.39 -12.95
CA LYS A 104 -3.66 3.28 -14.06
C LYS A 104 -2.90 2.54 -15.16
N ARG A 105 -1.91 1.70 -14.79
CA ARG A 105 -1.17 0.87 -15.76
C ARG A 105 -2.05 -0.12 -16.53
N TRP A 106 -3.14 -0.57 -15.93
CA TRP A 106 -4.08 -1.46 -16.61
C TRP A 106 -4.97 -0.69 -17.61
N LEU A 107 -5.41 0.52 -17.24
CA LEU A 107 -6.29 1.33 -18.08
C LEU A 107 -5.55 2.10 -19.19
N ILE A 108 -4.41 2.68 -18.87
CA ILE A 108 -3.64 3.58 -19.74
C ILE A 108 -2.45 2.80 -20.30
N PRO A 109 -2.29 2.71 -21.64
CA PRO A 109 -1.13 2.08 -22.25
C PRO A 109 0.14 2.90 -21.99
N ASP A 110 1.27 2.22 -21.84
CA ASP A 110 2.59 2.85 -21.78
C ASP A 110 2.94 3.48 -23.14
N LYS A 111 4.03 4.27 -23.19
CA LYS A 111 4.55 4.88 -24.44
C LYS A 111 4.80 3.87 -25.57
N LYS A 112 4.98 2.58 -25.24
CA LYS A 112 5.14 1.46 -26.19
C LYS A 112 3.81 0.81 -26.61
N GLY A 113 2.66 1.38 -26.24
CA GLY A 113 1.32 0.85 -26.50
C GLY A 113 0.88 -0.33 -25.61
N LYS A 114 1.79 -0.89 -24.79
CA LYS A 114 1.50 -2.04 -23.92
C LYS A 114 0.74 -1.62 -22.67
N ARG A 115 -0.26 -2.41 -22.28
CA ARG A 115 -1.00 -2.24 -21.02
C ARG A 115 -0.54 -3.25 -19.96
N GLY A 116 -0.59 -2.84 -18.70
CA GLY A 116 -0.43 -3.74 -17.57
C GLY A 116 -1.64 -4.67 -17.39
N GLY A 117 -1.44 -5.77 -16.66
CA GLY A 117 -2.54 -6.67 -16.31
C GLY A 117 -3.50 -6.06 -15.29
N ARG A 118 -4.77 -6.49 -15.32
CA ARG A 118 -5.80 -6.11 -14.34
C ARG A 118 -5.32 -6.42 -12.90
N PRO A 119 -5.41 -5.46 -11.96
CA PRO A 119 -5.10 -5.72 -10.56
C PRO A 119 -5.98 -6.83 -9.99
N ARG A 120 -5.37 -7.73 -9.20
CA ARG A 120 -6.03 -8.88 -8.59
C ARG A 120 -5.98 -8.78 -7.07
N PHE A 121 -6.96 -9.40 -6.43
CA PHE A 121 -6.96 -9.55 -4.97
C PHE A 121 -5.69 -10.29 -4.51
N LYS A 122 -5.13 -9.81 -3.41
CA LYS A 122 -3.96 -10.40 -2.76
C LYS A 122 -4.40 -11.51 -1.82
N LYS A 123 -3.90 -12.73 -2.05
CA LYS A 123 -4.01 -13.86 -1.12
C LYS A 123 -3.17 -13.58 0.15
N SER A 124 -3.47 -14.27 1.24
CA SER A 124 -2.65 -14.17 2.47
C SER A 124 -1.16 -14.43 2.17
N GLY A 125 -0.27 -13.70 2.84
CA GLY A 125 1.19 -13.76 2.63
C GLY A 125 1.71 -13.24 1.27
N LYS A 126 0.84 -12.72 0.38
CA LYS A 126 1.27 -12.15 -0.91
C LYS A 126 1.67 -10.68 -0.85
N LEU A 127 1.27 -9.95 0.20
CA LEU A 127 1.79 -8.61 0.45
C LEU A 127 3.04 -8.75 1.32
N ARG A 128 4.22 -8.40 0.78
CA ARG A 128 5.52 -8.70 1.40
C ARG A 128 6.38 -7.48 1.73
N SER A 129 5.87 -6.26 1.53
CA SER A 129 6.65 -5.04 1.73
C SER A 129 5.83 -3.91 2.32
N LEU A 130 6.46 -3.19 3.25
CA LEU A 130 5.97 -2.01 3.93
C LEU A 130 6.76 -0.81 3.43
N CYS A 131 6.10 0.15 2.82
CA CYS A 131 6.79 1.32 2.30
C CYS A 131 6.57 2.53 3.21
N PHE A 132 7.65 3.22 3.51
CA PHE A 132 7.70 4.49 4.22
C PHE A 132 8.14 5.57 3.25
N SER A 133 7.34 6.62 3.13
CA SER A 133 7.56 7.71 2.16
C SER A 133 8.70 8.65 2.54
N ARG A 134 9.11 8.63 3.81
CA ARG A 134 10.10 9.52 4.39
C ARG A 134 10.98 8.75 5.37
N VAL A 135 12.29 8.99 5.30
CA VAL A 135 13.30 8.45 6.23
C VAL A 135 14.13 9.62 6.75
N ASN A 136 14.54 9.58 8.03
CA ASN A 136 15.42 10.60 8.64
C ASN A 136 14.89 12.05 8.56
N HIS A 137 13.58 12.23 8.53
CA HIS A 137 12.92 13.55 8.62
C HIS A 137 12.29 13.74 10.00
N SER A 138 12.11 14.98 10.44
CA SER A 138 11.39 15.32 11.69
C SER A 138 10.00 14.69 11.83
N LYS A 139 9.30 14.46 10.71
CA LYS A 139 7.96 13.84 10.66
C LYS A 139 8.00 12.39 10.14
N ALA A 140 9.19 11.81 9.95
CA ALA A 140 9.33 10.44 9.47
C ALA A 140 8.97 9.45 10.58
N ALA A 141 8.25 8.40 10.20
CA ALA A 141 7.98 7.26 11.08
C ALA A 141 9.23 6.39 11.33
N ILE A 142 10.22 6.50 10.44
CA ILE A 142 11.40 5.65 10.38
C ILE A 142 12.68 6.51 10.37
N LYS A 143 13.63 6.15 11.22
CA LYS A 143 14.99 6.68 11.23
C LYS A 143 15.98 5.55 10.94
N PHE A 144 17.09 5.91 10.32
CA PHE A 144 18.16 5.01 9.94
C PHE A 144 19.50 5.62 10.34
N ASP A 145 20.21 4.96 11.24
CA ASP A 145 21.46 5.42 11.83
C ASP A 145 22.69 4.73 11.19
N GLY A 146 22.55 4.14 10.00
CA GLY A 146 23.64 3.42 9.33
C GLY A 146 23.83 1.97 9.78
N LYS A 147 23.44 1.61 11.01
CA LYS A 147 23.53 0.23 11.54
C LYS A 147 22.18 -0.38 11.90
N GLN A 148 21.19 0.47 12.18
CA GLN A 148 19.90 0.06 12.66
C GLN A 148 18.81 0.98 12.12
N ILE A 149 17.60 0.43 12.07
CA ILE A 149 16.38 1.14 11.76
C ILE A 149 15.63 1.35 13.07
N ILE A 150 15.23 2.59 13.36
CA ILE A 150 14.43 2.94 14.52
C ILE A 150 13.03 3.33 14.05
N ILE A 151 12.03 2.60 14.54
CA ILE A 151 10.61 2.87 14.24
C ILE A 151 9.87 2.99 15.56
N SER A 152 9.11 4.07 15.76
CA SER A 152 8.47 4.32 17.06
C SER A 152 7.49 3.22 17.50
N ARG A 153 6.90 2.47 16.56
CA ARG A 153 5.96 1.37 16.85
C ARG A 153 6.60 -0.02 16.95
N PHE A 154 7.80 -0.22 16.40
CA PHE A 154 8.49 -1.53 16.39
C PHE A 154 9.76 -1.55 17.26
N GLY A 155 10.25 -0.40 17.70
CA GLY A 155 11.54 -0.26 18.37
C GLY A 155 12.70 -0.22 17.37
N THR A 156 13.86 -0.67 17.84
CA THR A 156 15.10 -0.73 17.05
C THR A 156 15.21 -2.10 16.36
N ILE A 157 15.57 -2.08 15.08
CA ILE A 157 15.78 -3.26 14.24
C ILE A 157 17.19 -3.17 13.65
N PRO A 158 18.10 -4.10 13.99
CA PRO A 158 19.44 -4.10 13.41
C PRO A 158 19.41 -4.42 11.92
N VAL A 159 20.31 -3.76 11.17
CA VAL A 159 20.45 -3.91 9.72
C VAL A 159 21.87 -4.32 9.38
N ILE A 160 22.00 -5.35 8.55
CA ILE A 160 23.29 -5.72 7.96
C ILE A 160 23.50 -4.85 6.72
N VAL A 161 24.38 -3.87 6.87
CA VAL A 161 24.76 -2.96 5.79
C VAL A 161 26.06 -3.45 5.17
N HIS A 162 25.95 -4.19 4.07
CA HIS A 162 27.11 -4.73 3.34
C HIS A 162 27.71 -3.72 2.35
N ARG A 163 27.04 -2.59 2.11
CA ARG A 163 27.54 -1.49 1.29
C ARG A 163 27.34 -0.19 2.04
N PRO A 164 28.38 0.63 2.27
CA PRO A 164 28.21 1.91 2.92
C PRO A 164 27.36 2.83 2.03
N ILE A 165 26.47 3.61 2.65
CA ILE A 165 25.73 4.66 1.95
C ILE A 165 26.67 5.87 1.85
N PRO A 166 26.87 6.46 0.67
CA PRO A 166 27.69 7.66 0.53
C PRO A 166 27.14 8.82 1.38
N ASP A 167 28.01 9.57 2.04
CA ASP A 167 27.61 10.64 2.99
C ASP A 167 26.75 11.74 2.34
N SER A 168 26.92 11.97 1.04
CA SER A 168 26.14 12.96 0.28
C SER A 168 24.73 12.49 -0.11
N PHE A 169 24.34 11.25 0.23
CA PHE A 169 23.07 10.68 -0.21
C PHE A 169 21.94 10.88 0.81
N THR A 170 20.88 11.57 0.39
CA THR A 170 19.66 11.72 1.19
C THR A 170 18.71 10.55 0.97
N ILE A 171 18.44 9.77 2.02
CA ILE A 171 17.52 8.63 1.96
C ILE A 171 16.08 9.16 1.87
N LYS A 172 15.42 8.93 0.74
CA LYS A 172 14.05 9.42 0.51
C LYS A 172 12.99 8.46 1.05
N THR A 173 13.10 7.18 0.71
CA THR A 173 12.08 6.16 0.98
C THR A 173 12.71 4.87 1.48
N ALA A 174 12.03 4.17 2.38
CA ALA A 174 12.37 2.81 2.80
C ALA A 174 11.22 1.86 2.42
N THR A 175 11.51 0.67 1.90
CA THR A 175 10.50 -0.32 1.47
C THR A 175 10.85 -1.72 1.98
#